data_AF-A0A6C0DSJ6-F1
#
_entry.id   AF-A0A6C0DSJ6-F1
#
_cell.length_a   1.000
_cell.length_b   1.000
_cell.length_c   1.000
_cell.angle_alpha   90.00
_cell.angle_beta   90.00
_cell.angle_gamma   90.00
#
_symmetry.space_group_name_H-M   'P 1'
#
loop_
_entity.id
_entity.type
_entity.pdbx_description
1 polymer ?
#
loop_
_entity_poly.entity_id
_entity_poly.type
_entity_poly.pdbx_seq_one_letter_code
_entity_poly.pdbx_strand_id
1 'polypeptide(L)'
;MTPKFFSTYDSEDNIPFYIIPAGTTLYRADSSTDAPTYKLIDTGYPIFFGFDKETIEKNYGITYKFTTISDIHCIAIDLLTESSPFYVNSSPKIQKVLRENYGLFTKKRLSESGNDNLLANYICTLGKDGYAANVMETQLGSFHSEIAICNITNKIDPDGILVTPKKIAARLKQEHILIISEKERRERRRRRSNNVGDSPQKSIQKSLFMDSPPNSPPRVTAIPFSFDSPPSSPIYKRGGKTLKKKRMIRKKSAGVFNNKNKKMGSSKKR
;
A
#
# COMPACT_ATOMS: atom_id res chain seq x y z
N MET A 1 23.78 3.70 11.11
CA MET A 1 23.47 2.64 12.09
C MET A 1 21.97 2.46 12.10
N THR A 2 21.48 1.24 11.87
CA THR A 2 20.05 0.94 12.06
C THR A 2 19.72 1.10 13.55
N PRO A 3 18.59 1.74 13.91
CA PRO A 3 18.15 1.75 15.29
C PRO A 3 17.94 0.30 15.69
N LYS A 4 18.55 -0.09 16.81
CA LYS A 4 18.29 -1.36 17.44
C LYS A 4 17.51 -1.03 18.70
N PHE A 5 16.19 -1.19 18.64
CA PHE A 5 15.37 -0.98 19.83
C PHE A 5 15.70 -2.06 20.86
N PHE A 6 15.86 -1.66 22.11
CA PHE A 6 15.93 -2.61 23.20
C PHE A 6 14.50 -3.06 23.54
N SER A 7 14.21 -4.33 23.29
CA SER A 7 12.92 -4.93 23.62
C SER A 7 12.84 -5.26 25.10
N THR A 8 11.67 -5.04 25.67
CA THR A 8 11.26 -5.49 27.00
C THR A 8 9.88 -6.16 26.89
N TYR A 9 9.40 -6.81 27.94
CA TYR A 9 8.12 -7.51 27.96
C TYR A 9 7.18 -6.88 28.98
N ASP A 10 5.91 -6.75 28.61
CA ASP A 10 4.85 -6.35 29.53
C ASP A 10 4.66 -7.47 30.55
N SER A 11 4.85 -7.15 31.83
CA SER A 11 4.80 -8.13 32.91
C SER A 11 3.41 -8.73 33.11
N GLU A 12 2.36 -8.01 32.71
CA GLU A 12 0.96 -8.45 32.90
C GLU A 12 0.42 -9.20 31.69
N ASP A 13 0.67 -8.69 30.48
CA ASP A 13 0.10 -9.23 29.25
C ASP A 13 1.05 -10.12 28.45
N ASN A 14 2.34 -10.22 28.85
CA ASN A 14 3.40 -10.90 28.10
C ASN A 14 3.47 -10.47 26.62
N ILE A 15 3.19 -9.19 26.37
CA ILE A 15 3.28 -8.57 25.05
C ILE A 15 4.67 -7.91 24.95
N PRO A 16 5.46 -8.22 23.90
CA PRO A 16 6.75 -7.58 23.72
C PRO A 16 6.56 -6.12 23.34
N PHE A 17 7.35 -5.23 23.93
CA PHE A 17 7.32 -3.80 23.64
C PHE A 17 8.73 -3.21 23.50
N TYR A 18 8.78 -2.08 22.81
CA TYR A 18 9.93 -1.19 22.72
C TYR A 18 9.64 0.08 23.51
N ILE A 19 10.61 0.50 24.32
CA ILE A 19 10.61 1.85 24.89
C ILE A 19 11.37 2.74 23.91
N ILE A 20 10.70 3.77 23.42
CA ILE A 20 11.31 4.83 22.64
C ILE A 20 11.58 5.99 23.60
N PRO A 21 12.83 6.24 24.00
CA PRO A 21 13.12 7.21 25.05
C PRO A 21 12.72 8.62 24.65
N ALA A 22 12.43 9.47 25.64
CA ALA A 22 12.38 10.91 25.46
C ALA A 22 13.69 11.43 24.80
N GLY A 23 13.57 12.45 23.95
CA GLY A 23 14.69 12.99 23.17
C GLY A 23 15.05 12.19 21.91
N THR A 24 14.32 11.11 21.61
CA THR A 24 14.53 10.33 20.38
C THR A 24 14.15 11.15 19.16
N THR A 25 15.04 11.16 18.18
CA THR A 25 14.79 11.80 16.88
C THR A 25 13.97 10.88 15.97
N LEU A 26 12.88 11.42 15.42
CA LEU A 26 11.99 10.76 14.47
C LEU A 26 11.91 11.57 13.18
N TYR A 27 11.68 10.88 12.07
CA TYR A 27 11.55 11.50 10.75
C TYR A 27 10.22 11.12 10.11
N ARG A 28 9.55 12.09 9.52
CA ARG A 28 8.37 11.85 8.69
C ARG A 28 8.52 12.63 7.41
N ALA A 29 8.23 11.96 6.30
CA ALA A 29 8.12 12.63 5.03
C ALA A 29 6.66 12.98 4.73
N ASP A 30 6.48 14.11 4.07
CA ASP A 30 5.20 14.53 3.54
C ASP A 30 5.36 15.01 2.09
N SER A 31 4.23 15.12 1.41
CA SER A 31 4.12 15.48 0.00
C SER A 31 4.04 17.00 -0.23
N SER A 32 3.82 17.78 0.83
CA SER A 32 3.63 19.23 0.76
C SER A 32 4.63 19.98 1.64
N THR A 33 5.25 21.01 1.07
CA THR A 33 6.10 21.99 1.78
C THR A 33 5.30 23.04 2.55
N ASP A 34 4.00 23.17 2.25
CA ASP A 34 3.24 24.39 2.55
C ASP A 34 2.30 24.21 3.75
N ALA A 35 2.21 22.99 4.29
CA ALA A 35 1.45 22.74 5.50
C ALA A 35 2.28 23.19 6.72
N PRO A 36 1.72 24.03 7.61
CA PRO A 36 2.38 24.30 8.87
C PRO A 36 2.50 22.99 9.67
N THR A 37 3.63 22.81 10.35
CA THR A 37 4.06 21.56 11.00
C THR A 37 3.03 20.98 11.97
N TYR A 38 2.27 21.83 12.68
CA TYR A 38 1.19 21.39 13.55
C TYR A 38 0.08 20.62 12.80
N LYS A 39 -0.16 20.87 11.50
CA LYS A 39 -1.12 20.09 10.68
C LYS A 39 -0.57 18.75 10.22
N LEU A 40 0.75 18.56 10.24
CA LEU A 40 1.34 17.24 9.95
C LEU A 40 1.00 16.25 11.05
N ILE A 41 0.74 16.75 12.25
CA ILE A 41 0.74 15.97 13.48
C ILE A 41 -0.69 15.93 14.10
N ASP A 42 -1.49 16.98 13.94
CA ASP A 42 -2.88 17.01 14.41
C ASP A 42 -3.85 16.38 13.41
N THR A 43 -3.94 15.05 13.41
CA THR A 43 -4.78 14.31 12.44
C THR A 43 -5.88 13.46 13.08
N GLY A 44 -5.85 13.25 14.40
CA GLY A 44 -6.76 12.31 15.08
C GLY A 44 -6.51 10.83 14.73
N TYR A 45 -5.48 10.53 13.95
CA TYR A 45 -5.10 9.18 13.50
C TYR A 45 -3.67 8.86 13.96
N PRO A 46 -3.29 7.57 14.02
CA PRO A 46 -1.91 7.18 14.25
C PRO A 46 -0.98 7.75 13.18
N ILE A 47 0.19 8.20 13.60
CA ILE A 47 1.18 8.81 12.71
C ILE A 47 2.40 7.91 12.59
N PHE A 48 2.82 7.69 11.35
CA PHE A 48 3.99 6.90 10.99
C PHE A 48 5.24 7.76 10.91
N PHE A 49 6.32 7.28 11.52
CA PHE A 49 7.65 7.85 11.46
C PHE A 49 8.69 6.77 11.14
N GLY A 50 9.81 7.20 10.58
CA GLY A 50 11.04 6.43 10.53
C GLY A 50 12.10 7.01 11.45
N PHE A 51 13.19 6.28 11.59
CA PHE A 51 14.32 6.67 12.44
C PHE A 51 15.56 7.05 11.64
N ASP A 52 15.60 6.66 10.36
CA ASP A 52 16.70 6.99 9.47
C ASP A 52 16.29 8.07 8.47
N LYS A 53 16.94 9.23 8.57
CA LYS A 53 16.70 10.37 7.69
C LYS A 53 16.89 9.98 6.23
N GLU A 54 17.99 9.29 5.91
CA GLU A 54 18.38 9.01 4.52
C GLU A 54 17.37 8.11 3.84
N THR A 55 16.95 7.05 4.54
CA THR A 55 15.88 6.16 4.07
C THR A 55 14.56 6.89 3.87
N ILE A 56 14.19 7.79 4.79
CA ILE A 56 12.93 8.52 4.69
C ILE A 56 12.94 9.55 3.55
N GLU A 57 14.01 10.34 3.43
CA GLU A 57 14.18 11.31 2.35
C GLU A 57 14.16 10.65 0.97
N LYS A 58 14.89 9.53 0.82
CA LYS A 58 15.00 8.82 -0.46
C LYS A 58 13.67 8.22 -0.94
N ASN A 59 12.85 7.74 -0.01
CA ASN A 59 11.68 6.95 -0.35
C ASN A 59 10.37 7.76 -0.38
N TYR A 60 10.28 8.85 0.39
CA TYR A 60 8.98 9.44 0.72
C TYR A 60 8.88 10.96 0.50
N GLY A 61 9.98 11.68 0.29
CA GLY A 61 9.93 13.08 -0.13
C GLY A 61 10.43 14.08 0.91
N ILE A 62 9.65 15.13 1.16
CA ILE A 62 10.02 16.28 2.00
C ILE A 62 9.98 15.85 3.46
N THR A 63 11.15 15.80 4.09
CA THR A 63 11.34 15.21 5.41
C THR A 63 11.42 16.27 6.50
N TYR A 64 10.64 16.02 7.54
CA TYR A 64 10.59 16.77 8.78
C TYR A 64 11.19 15.90 9.90
N LYS A 65 11.96 16.55 10.77
CA LYS A 65 12.53 15.97 11.98
C LYS A 65 11.66 16.35 13.17
N PHE A 66 11.34 15.37 13.98
CA PHE A 66 10.61 15.51 15.24
C PHE A 66 11.44 14.94 16.38
N THR A 67 11.13 15.34 17.61
CA THR A 67 11.78 14.82 18.82
C THR A 67 10.73 14.38 19.82
N THR A 68 10.91 13.21 20.43
CA THR A 68 9.99 12.73 21.48
C THR A 68 10.17 13.55 22.76
N ILE A 69 9.06 13.90 23.41
CA ILE A 69 9.06 14.69 24.66
C ILE A 69 9.03 13.75 25.88
N SER A 70 8.41 12.58 25.74
CA SER A 70 8.30 11.56 26.77
C SER A 70 8.70 10.19 26.23
N ASP A 71 8.89 9.22 27.12
CA ASP A 71 9.02 7.83 26.73
C ASP A 71 7.71 7.35 26.06
N ILE A 72 7.84 6.57 24.99
CA ILE A 72 6.72 6.01 24.22
C ILE A 72 6.82 4.50 24.24
N HIS A 73 5.76 3.84 24.71
CA HIS A 73 5.72 2.38 24.88
C HIS A 73 4.99 1.73 23.69
N CYS A 74 5.78 1.27 22.73
CA CYS A 74 5.25 0.73 21.49
C CYS A 74 5.26 -0.80 21.50
N ILE A 75 4.18 -1.43 21.04
CA ILE A 75 4.16 -2.88 20.81
C ILE A 75 5.26 -3.23 19.79
N ALA A 76 6.09 -4.21 20.11
CA ALA A 76 7.14 -4.73 19.24
C ALA A 76 6.54 -5.73 18.26
N ILE A 77 5.99 -5.22 17.16
CA ILE A 77 5.16 -6.02 16.24
C ILE A 77 5.93 -7.13 15.53
N ASP A 78 7.21 -6.91 15.28
CA ASP A 78 8.16 -7.85 14.67
C ASP A 78 8.55 -9.00 15.60
N LEU A 79 8.35 -8.83 16.91
CA LEU A 79 8.61 -9.84 17.94
C LEU A 79 7.37 -10.64 18.35
N LEU A 80 6.20 -10.30 17.82
CA LEU A 80 4.99 -11.06 18.10
C LEU A 80 5.12 -12.52 17.62
N THR A 81 4.36 -13.39 18.29
CA THR A 81 4.24 -14.81 17.96
C THR A 81 2.76 -15.20 17.86
N GLU A 82 2.49 -16.42 17.37
CA GLU A 82 1.13 -17.01 17.33
C GLU A 82 0.49 -17.15 18.71
N SER A 83 1.31 -17.36 19.73
CA SER A 83 0.88 -17.50 21.11
C SER A 83 0.81 -16.17 21.85
N SER A 84 1.20 -15.06 21.22
CA SER A 84 1.13 -13.75 21.85
C SER A 84 -0.33 -13.42 22.19
N PRO A 85 -0.63 -12.99 23.44
CA PRO A 85 -1.98 -12.59 23.82
C PRO A 85 -2.55 -11.50 22.91
N PHE A 86 -1.71 -10.60 22.40
CA PHE A 86 -2.11 -9.60 21.41
C PHE A 86 -2.70 -10.22 20.14
N TYR A 87 -2.05 -11.27 19.60
CA TYR A 87 -2.52 -11.95 18.40
C TYR A 87 -3.79 -12.76 18.69
N VAL A 88 -3.77 -13.58 19.74
CA VAL A 88 -4.87 -14.50 20.10
C VAL A 88 -6.17 -13.77 20.38
N ASN A 89 -6.09 -12.64 21.09
CA ASN A 89 -7.27 -11.87 21.49
C ASN A 89 -7.76 -10.89 20.39
N SER A 90 -7.00 -10.73 19.31
CA SER A 90 -7.38 -9.83 18.22
C SER A 90 -8.42 -10.46 17.27
N SER A 91 -9.18 -9.60 16.58
CA SER A 91 -10.18 -10.07 15.61
C SER A 91 -9.54 -10.85 14.45
N PRO A 92 -10.29 -11.74 13.76
CA PRO A 92 -9.77 -12.48 12.60
C PRO A 92 -9.18 -11.59 11.50
N LYS A 93 -9.70 -10.36 11.37
CA LYS A 93 -9.20 -9.36 10.42
C LYS A 93 -7.81 -8.85 10.82
N ILE A 94 -7.60 -8.55 12.11
CA ILE A 94 -6.31 -8.10 12.64
C ILE A 94 -5.28 -9.23 12.60
N GLN A 95 -5.67 -10.43 13.00
CA GLN A 95 -4.81 -11.61 12.87
C GLN A 95 -4.34 -11.80 11.42
N LYS A 96 -5.25 -11.64 10.45
CA LYS A 96 -4.89 -11.71 9.03
C LYS A 96 -3.86 -10.65 8.64
N VAL A 97 -4.02 -9.40 9.08
CA VAL A 97 -3.05 -8.34 8.84
C VAL A 97 -1.68 -8.68 9.44
N LEU A 98 -1.63 -9.15 10.69
CA LEU A 98 -0.38 -9.54 11.34
C LEU A 98 0.33 -10.66 10.56
N ARG A 99 -0.42 -11.68 10.12
CA ARG A 99 0.13 -12.80 9.34
C ARG A 99 0.65 -12.40 7.98
N GLU A 100 -0.18 -11.72 7.20
CA GLU A 100 0.07 -11.50 5.78
C GLU A 100 0.88 -10.22 5.57
N ASN A 101 0.49 -9.13 6.24
CA ASN A 101 1.11 -7.84 6.02
C ASN A 101 2.43 -7.68 6.78
N TYR A 102 2.49 -8.14 8.03
CA TYR A 102 3.69 -8.06 8.88
C TYR A 102 4.49 -9.37 8.94
N GLY A 103 4.05 -10.38 8.20
CA GLY A 103 4.82 -11.61 8.03
C GLY A 103 5.01 -12.38 9.34
N LEU A 104 4.04 -12.36 10.26
CA LEU A 104 4.16 -13.06 11.55
C LEU A 104 4.68 -14.51 11.40
N PHE A 105 4.25 -15.19 10.33
CA PHE A 105 4.58 -16.60 10.05
C PHE A 105 5.62 -16.77 8.95
N THR A 106 5.52 -15.97 7.89
CA THR A 106 6.42 -16.06 6.73
C THR A 106 7.74 -15.34 6.97
N LYS A 107 7.80 -14.51 8.01
CA LYS A 107 8.82 -13.50 8.31
C LYS A 107 9.05 -12.50 7.16
N LYS A 108 8.09 -12.40 6.24
CA LYS A 108 8.13 -11.50 5.07
C LYS A 108 6.95 -10.53 5.08
N ARG A 109 7.26 -9.24 5.21
CA ARG A 109 6.29 -8.13 5.16
C ARG A 109 5.82 -7.89 3.71
N LEU A 110 4.51 -7.65 3.52
CA LEU A 110 3.92 -7.21 2.24
C LEU A 110 3.75 -5.68 2.16
N SER A 111 3.65 -5.00 3.31
CA SER A 111 3.60 -3.53 3.46
C SER A 111 2.49 -2.82 2.66
N GLU A 112 1.27 -3.31 2.76
CA GLU A 112 0.08 -2.65 2.25
C GLU A 112 -0.40 -1.55 3.20
N SER A 113 -0.29 -0.28 2.77
CA SER A 113 -0.65 0.91 3.56
C SER A 113 -2.04 0.86 4.19
N GLY A 114 -3.04 0.27 3.52
CA GLY A 114 -4.38 0.12 4.09
C GLY A 114 -4.42 -0.81 5.31
N ASN A 115 -3.60 -1.87 5.30
CA ASN A 115 -3.48 -2.80 6.42
C ASN A 115 -2.62 -2.22 7.54
N ASP A 116 -1.56 -1.47 7.20
CA ASP A 116 -0.74 -0.76 8.19
C ASP A 116 -1.61 0.22 9.02
N ASN A 117 -2.43 1.03 8.34
CA ASN A 117 -3.38 1.94 8.99
C ASN A 117 -4.43 1.20 9.81
N LEU A 118 -4.95 0.08 9.31
CA LEU A 118 -5.96 -0.69 10.02
C LEU A 118 -5.41 -1.24 11.35
N LEU A 119 -4.18 -1.74 11.34
CA LEU A 119 -3.55 -2.26 12.54
C LEU A 119 -3.19 -1.14 13.52
N ALA A 120 -2.61 -0.04 13.03
CA ALA A 120 -2.28 1.11 13.86
C ALA A 120 -3.52 1.64 14.59
N ASN A 121 -4.65 1.80 13.87
CA ASN A 121 -5.91 2.23 14.47
C ASN A 121 -6.40 1.26 15.55
N TYR A 122 -6.35 -0.05 15.28
CA TYR A 122 -6.73 -1.05 16.29
C TYR A 122 -5.88 -0.93 17.55
N ILE A 123 -4.55 -0.78 17.43
CA ILE A 123 -3.66 -0.60 18.58
C ILE A 123 -4.03 0.65 19.38
N CYS A 124 -4.35 1.75 18.70
CA CYS A 124 -4.82 2.97 19.38
C CYS A 124 -6.14 2.74 20.15
N THR A 125 -7.05 1.91 19.64
CA THR A 125 -8.31 1.59 20.37
C THR A 125 -8.08 0.78 21.64
N LEU A 126 -6.93 0.13 21.79
CA LEU A 126 -6.54 -0.59 23.01
C LEU A 126 -5.90 0.33 24.06
N GLY A 127 -5.81 1.64 23.80
CA GLY A 127 -5.18 2.60 24.69
C GLY A 127 -3.66 2.50 24.78
N LYS A 128 -3.01 1.75 23.88
CA LYS A 128 -1.55 1.63 23.80
C LYS A 128 -0.96 2.81 23.00
N ASP A 129 0.32 3.12 23.21
CA ASP A 129 0.92 4.31 22.58
C ASP A 129 1.19 4.15 21.08
N GLY A 130 1.23 2.92 20.59
CA GLY A 130 1.57 2.64 19.20
C GLY A 130 2.24 1.29 19.00
N TYR A 131 2.85 1.12 17.83
CA TYR A 131 3.73 -0.02 17.54
C TYR A 131 5.03 0.47 16.93
N ALA A 132 6.08 -0.32 17.11
CA ALA A 132 7.35 -0.14 16.42
C ALA A 132 7.84 -1.49 15.89
N ALA A 133 8.60 -1.42 14.81
CA ALA A 133 9.25 -2.57 14.20
C ALA A 133 10.69 -2.22 13.86
N ASN A 134 11.62 -3.14 14.13
CA ASN A 134 12.94 -3.06 13.51
C ASN A 134 12.85 -3.35 12.00
N VAL A 135 14.01 -3.38 11.34
CA VAL A 135 14.10 -3.78 9.95
C VAL A 135 13.53 -5.19 9.78
N MET A 136 12.55 -5.33 8.89
CA MET A 136 11.91 -6.61 8.57
C MET A 136 12.27 -7.06 7.16
N GLU A 137 12.20 -8.35 6.87
CA GLU A 137 12.39 -8.84 5.51
C GLU A 137 11.12 -8.67 4.67
N THR A 138 11.30 -8.49 3.37
CA THR A 138 10.22 -8.49 2.36
C THR A 138 10.58 -9.50 1.27
N GLN A 139 9.67 -9.70 0.30
CA GLN A 139 9.98 -10.56 -0.85
C GLN A 139 11.10 -10.01 -1.75
N LEU A 140 11.34 -8.69 -1.73
CA LEU A 140 12.20 -7.99 -2.68
C LEU A 140 13.39 -7.27 -2.03
N GLY A 141 13.59 -7.44 -0.72
CA GLY A 141 14.61 -6.73 0.05
C GLY A 141 14.23 -6.59 1.52
N SER A 142 14.62 -5.49 2.15
CA SER A 142 14.28 -5.17 3.53
C SER A 142 13.28 -4.02 3.62
N PHE A 143 12.42 -4.08 4.63
CA PHE A 143 11.57 -2.98 5.06
C PHE A 143 12.27 -2.27 6.22
N HIS A 144 12.42 -0.96 6.10
CA HIS A 144 13.10 -0.15 7.11
C HIS A 144 12.34 -0.12 8.44
N SER A 145 13.05 0.20 9.52
CA SER A 145 12.44 0.35 10.84
C SER A 145 11.41 1.48 10.82
N GLU A 146 10.24 1.21 11.39
CA GLU A 146 9.08 2.11 11.38
C GLU A 146 8.44 2.13 12.77
N ILE A 147 7.85 3.26 13.11
CA ILE A 147 7.01 3.43 14.30
C ILE A 147 5.70 4.11 13.90
N ALA A 148 4.58 3.62 14.43
CA ALA A 148 3.29 4.29 14.37
C ALA A 148 2.88 4.72 15.78
N ILE A 149 2.65 6.01 16.00
CA ILE A 149 2.35 6.60 17.32
C ILE A 149 0.89 7.05 17.35
N CYS A 150 0.16 6.58 18.36
CA CYS A 150 -1.19 6.99 18.72
C CYS A 150 -1.16 8.24 19.60
N ASN A 151 -2.09 9.18 19.38
CA ASN A 151 -2.26 10.41 20.14
C ASN A 151 -0.93 11.12 20.51
N ILE A 152 -0.45 11.91 19.57
CA ILE A 152 0.87 12.52 19.60
C ILE A 152 0.96 13.81 20.44
N THR A 153 -0.17 14.40 20.87
CA THR A 153 -0.27 15.81 21.30
C THR A 153 0.65 16.16 22.48
N ASN A 154 1.09 15.16 23.25
CA ASN A 154 2.04 15.34 24.37
C ASN A 154 3.25 14.40 24.29
N LYS A 155 3.46 13.72 23.16
CA LYS A 155 4.52 12.71 22.99
C LYS A 155 5.65 13.20 22.09
N ILE A 156 5.37 14.17 21.23
CA ILE A 156 6.28 14.63 20.19
C ILE A 156 6.24 16.15 20.16
N ASP A 157 7.41 16.76 19.99
CA ASP A 157 7.57 18.18 19.74
C ASP A 157 6.80 18.57 18.47
N PRO A 158 5.82 19.48 18.57
CA PRO A 158 4.98 19.83 17.42
C PRO A 158 5.73 20.58 16.32
N ASP A 159 6.85 21.22 16.65
CA ASP A 159 7.63 22.02 15.73
C ASP A 159 8.64 21.15 14.98
N GLY A 160 8.11 20.41 14.00
CA GLY A 160 8.93 19.62 13.08
C GLY A 160 9.96 20.49 12.33
N ILE A 161 11.24 20.14 12.38
CA ILE A 161 12.28 20.85 11.65
C ILE A 161 12.33 20.33 10.21
N LEU A 162 12.08 21.19 9.22
CA LEU A 162 12.29 20.84 7.81
C LEU A 162 13.77 20.56 7.56
N VAL A 163 14.11 19.31 7.23
CA VAL A 163 15.51 18.89 7.01
C VAL A 163 15.85 18.81 5.53
N THR A 164 14.85 18.57 4.67
CA THR A 164 15.08 18.46 3.24
C THR A 164 15.46 19.81 2.63
N PRO A 165 16.58 19.89 1.89
CA PRO A 165 16.96 21.13 1.20
C PRO A 165 15.87 21.60 0.23
N LYS A 166 15.53 22.89 0.27
CA LYS A 166 14.46 23.50 -0.55
C LYS A 166 14.57 23.20 -2.05
N LYS A 167 15.80 23.09 -2.58
CA LYS A 167 16.05 22.75 -4.00
C LYS A 167 15.62 21.32 -4.37
N ILE A 168 15.72 20.39 -3.44
CA ILE A 168 15.35 18.97 -3.63
C ILE A 168 13.84 18.79 -3.41
N ALA A 169 13.26 19.52 -2.45
CA ALA A 169 11.83 19.51 -2.17
C ALA A 169 10.96 19.82 -3.41
N ALA A 170 11.37 20.78 -4.24
CA ALA A 170 10.64 21.13 -5.47
C ALA A 170 10.61 19.98 -6.49
N ARG A 171 11.73 19.25 -6.65
CA ARG A 171 11.81 18.10 -7.56
C ARG A 171 10.96 16.93 -7.05
N LEU A 172 11.04 16.64 -5.75
CA LEU A 172 10.26 15.59 -5.10
C LEU A 172 8.75 15.87 -5.16
N LYS A 173 8.34 17.13 -5.00
CA LYS A 173 6.93 17.56 -5.16
C LYS A 173 6.44 17.24 -6.57
N GLN A 174 7.22 17.55 -7.60
CA GLN A 174 6.87 17.24 -9.00
C GLN A 174 6.81 15.73 -9.25
N GLU A 175 7.79 14.95 -8.79
CA GLU A 175 7.80 13.49 -8.94
C GLU A 175 6.58 12.84 -8.25
N HIS A 176 6.24 13.27 -7.03
CA HIS A 176 5.10 12.73 -6.29
C HIS A 176 3.75 13.04 -6.97
N ILE A 177 3.58 14.26 -7.51
CA ILE A 177 2.40 14.63 -8.30
C ILE A 177 2.25 13.71 -9.52
N LEU A 178 3.34 13.42 -10.23
CA LEU A 178 3.33 12.52 -11.38
C LEU A 178 2.90 11.11 -10.98
N ILE A 179 3.42 10.57 -9.87
CA ILE A 179 3.07 9.24 -9.36
C ILE A 179 1.57 9.16 -9.00
N ILE A 180 1.03 10.15 -8.30
CA ILE A 180 -0.40 10.21 -7.95
C ILE A 180 -1.24 10.24 -9.23
N SER A 181 -0.89 11.11 -10.18
CA SER A 181 -1.63 11.25 -11.44
C SER A 181 -1.67 9.94 -12.24
N GLU A 182 -0.58 9.18 -12.25
CA GLU A 182 -0.50 7.89 -12.94
C GLU A 182 -1.29 6.80 -12.19
N LYS A 183 -1.28 6.79 -10.86
CA LYS A 183 -2.13 5.90 -10.04
C LYS A 183 -3.61 6.16 -10.32
N GLU A 184 -4.04 7.41 -10.32
CA GLU A 184 -5.42 7.79 -10.66
C GLU A 184 -5.80 7.36 -12.08
N ARG A 185 -4.91 7.58 -13.04
CA ARG A 185 -5.14 7.20 -14.45
C ARG A 185 -5.30 5.69 -14.59
N ARG A 186 -4.51 4.89 -13.88
CA ARG A 186 -4.67 3.42 -13.82
C ARG A 186 -5.99 3.02 -13.18
N GLU A 187 -6.40 3.69 -12.11
CA GLU A 187 -7.66 3.39 -11.44
C GLU A 187 -8.88 3.73 -12.33
N ARG A 188 -8.86 4.88 -13.02
CA ARG A 188 -9.89 5.24 -14.02
C ARG A 188 -10.00 4.20 -15.12
N ARG A 189 -8.86 3.66 -15.60
CA ARG A 189 -8.86 2.56 -16.59
C ARG A 189 -9.49 1.28 -16.04
N ARG A 190 -9.20 0.91 -14.78
CA ARG A 190 -9.83 -0.25 -14.12
C ARG A 190 -11.34 -0.07 -13.97
N ARG A 191 -11.80 1.11 -13.53
CA ARG A 191 -13.23 1.42 -13.40
C ARG A 191 -13.96 1.38 -14.75
N ARG A 192 -13.34 1.92 -15.82
CA ARG A 192 -13.90 1.82 -17.18
C ARG A 192 -13.96 0.38 -17.67
N SER A 193 -12.94 -0.45 -17.41
CA SER A 193 -12.94 -1.86 -17.78
C SER A 193 -14.02 -2.68 -17.07
N ASN A 194 -14.41 -2.31 -15.85
CA ASN A 194 -15.45 -3.00 -15.09
C ASN A 194 -16.88 -2.56 -15.51
N ASN A 195 -17.03 -1.42 -16.19
CA ASN A 195 -18.31 -0.91 -16.68
C ASN A 195 -18.65 -1.31 -18.13
N VAL A 196 -17.81 -2.09 -18.82
CA VAL A 196 -18.09 -2.60 -20.19
C VAL A 196 -18.95 -3.87 -20.16
N GLY A 197 -19.58 -4.17 -19.02
CA GLY A 197 -20.39 -5.36 -18.80
C GLY A 197 -21.89 -5.10 -18.67
N ASP A 198 -22.46 -4.08 -19.33
CA ASP A 198 -23.90 -4.05 -19.60
C ASP A 198 -24.24 -3.04 -20.71
N SER A 199 -24.42 -3.53 -21.93
CA SER A 199 -25.11 -2.78 -22.99
C SER A 199 -25.80 -3.79 -23.91
N PRO A 200 -27.11 -3.62 -24.22
CA PRO A 200 -27.89 -4.63 -24.92
C PRO A 200 -27.44 -4.76 -26.38
N GLN A 201 -27.39 -6.00 -26.87
CA GLN A 201 -27.16 -6.33 -28.28
C GLN A 201 -28.06 -5.49 -29.20
N LYS A 202 -27.46 -4.61 -30.01
CA LYS A 202 -28.12 -4.12 -31.24
C LYS A 202 -27.63 -4.95 -32.42
N SER A 203 -28.62 -5.57 -33.04
CA SER A 203 -28.59 -6.53 -34.13
C SER A 203 -27.85 -6.04 -35.37
N ILE A 204 -27.10 -6.98 -35.94
CA ILE A 204 -26.51 -6.96 -37.28
C ILE A 204 -27.63 -6.87 -38.32
N GLN A 205 -27.55 -5.90 -39.24
CA GLN A 205 -28.20 -6.00 -40.55
C GLN A 205 -27.14 -5.88 -41.65
N LYS A 206 -27.08 -6.93 -42.47
CA LYS A 206 -26.34 -7.03 -43.73
C LYS A 206 -27.25 -6.59 -44.89
N SER A 207 -26.71 -5.86 -45.86
CA SER A 207 -27.13 -5.84 -47.28
C SER A 207 -25.86 -5.58 -48.11
N LEU A 208 -25.33 -6.47 -48.95
CA LEU A 208 -25.78 -7.05 -50.24
C LEU A 208 -25.75 -6.05 -51.42
N PHE A 209 -25.13 -6.51 -52.52
CA PHE A 209 -24.95 -5.94 -53.89
C PHE A 209 -23.73 -5.04 -54.14
N MET A 210 -23.02 -5.06 -55.30
CA MET A 210 -22.63 -6.08 -56.29
C MET A 210 -21.63 -5.41 -57.27
N ASP A 211 -20.75 -6.21 -57.87
CA ASP A 211 -20.08 -6.08 -59.19
C ASP A 211 -18.87 -5.16 -59.47
N SER A 212 -18.02 -5.68 -60.36
CA SER A 212 -16.61 -5.31 -60.65
C SER A 212 -16.43 -4.59 -62.03
N PRO A 213 -15.21 -4.41 -62.61
CA PRO A 213 -14.63 -3.18 -63.22
C PRO A 213 -14.78 -3.18 -64.79
N PRO A 214 -14.12 -2.36 -65.69
CA PRO A 214 -12.79 -1.67 -65.65
C PRO A 214 -12.63 -0.36 -66.49
N ASN A 215 -11.37 0.14 -66.61
CA ASN A 215 -10.74 0.99 -67.64
C ASN A 215 -10.09 2.32 -67.20
N SER A 216 -8.97 2.61 -67.88
CA SER A 216 -7.81 3.47 -67.57
C SER A 216 -7.85 4.88 -68.25
N PRO A 217 -6.72 5.63 -68.40
CA PRO A 217 -6.12 6.72 -67.59
C PRO A 217 -6.16 8.09 -68.35
N PRO A 218 -5.27 9.13 -68.23
CA PRO A 218 -4.15 9.50 -67.32
C PRO A 218 -4.09 11.02 -66.89
N ARG A 219 -2.92 11.44 -66.32
CA ARG A 219 -2.21 12.76 -66.44
C ARG A 219 -2.11 13.62 -65.15
N VAL A 220 -1.00 13.56 -64.38
CA VAL A 220 0.30 14.32 -64.44
C VAL A 220 0.21 15.78 -63.98
N THR A 221 0.89 16.11 -62.88
CA THR A 221 2.00 17.09 -62.84
C THR A 221 2.95 16.78 -61.69
N ALA A 222 4.24 16.72 -62.03
CA ALA A 222 5.38 16.53 -61.16
C ALA A 222 6.15 17.85 -61.03
N ILE A 223 6.76 18.13 -59.87
CA ILE A 223 8.01 18.91 -59.74
C ILE A 223 8.83 18.29 -58.58
N PRO A 224 10.18 18.23 -58.70
CA PRO A 224 11.01 17.15 -58.17
C PRO A 224 12.05 17.60 -57.10
N PHE A 225 12.89 16.62 -56.72
CA PHE A 225 14.26 16.71 -56.16
C PHE A 225 14.49 16.43 -54.65
N SER A 226 14.77 15.14 -54.41
CA SER A 226 15.92 14.53 -53.71
C SER A 226 16.57 15.16 -52.48
N PHE A 227 16.68 14.37 -51.40
CA PHE A 227 17.99 14.09 -50.78
C PHE A 227 17.96 12.77 -49.95
N ASP A 228 18.70 11.79 -50.46
CA ASP A 228 19.47 10.69 -49.84
C ASP A 228 19.02 10.02 -48.52
N SER A 229 18.74 8.71 -48.63
CA SER A 229 18.90 7.73 -47.54
C SER A 229 20.26 7.03 -47.68
N PRO A 230 20.91 6.64 -46.57
CA PRO A 230 21.15 5.20 -46.34
C PRO A 230 21.24 4.83 -44.82
N PRO A 231 21.41 3.55 -44.45
CA PRO A 231 20.78 2.32 -44.95
C PRO A 231 20.10 1.51 -43.81
N SER A 232 19.33 0.50 -44.24
CA SER A 232 18.49 -0.39 -43.43
C SER A 232 19.21 -1.50 -42.65
N SER A 233 18.54 -1.93 -41.55
CA SER A 233 18.39 -3.31 -41.02
C SER A 233 19.22 -3.70 -39.78
N PRO A 234 18.75 -4.63 -38.90
CA PRO A 234 17.71 -5.63 -39.13
C PRO A 234 16.56 -5.77 -38.10
N ILE A 235 15.42 -6.18 -38.65
CA ILE A 235 14.20 -6.63 -38.00
C ILE A 235 14.43 -8.02 -37.39
N TYR A 236 14.45 -8.13 -36.06
CA TYR A 236 14.36 -9.43 -35.38
C TYR A 236 12.90 -9.88 -35.29
N LYS A 237 12.52 -10.82 -36.16
CA LYS A 237 11.35 -11.67 -35.98
C LYS A 237 11.64 -12.65 -34.83
N ARG A 238 10.89 -12.56 -33.73
CA ARG A 238 10.72 -13.70 -32.80
C ARG A 238 9.24 -13.97 -32.58
N GLY A 239 8.79 -15.07 -33.20
CA GLY A 239 7.50 -15.67 -32.93
C GLY A 239 7.46 -16.25 -31.52
N GLY A 240 6.37 -15.97 -30.81
CA GLY A 240 6.01 -16.61 -29.55
C GLY A 240 4.55 -17.05 -29.63
N LYS A 241 4.34 -18.34 -29.84
CA LYS A 241 3.02 -18.98 -29.89
C LYS A 241 2.33 -18.83 -28.52
N THR A 242 1.15 -18.23 -28.51
CA THR A 242 0.29 -18.12 -27.33
C THR A 242 -0.35 -19.47 -27.02
N LEU A 243 0.17 -20.19 -26.01
CA LEU A 243 -0.49 -21.38 -25.46
C LEU A 243 -1.70 -20.96 -24.60
N LYS A 244 -2.90 -21.17 -25.14
CA LYS A 244 -4.18 -21.04 -24.43
C LYS A 244 -4.25 -22.11 -23.32
N LYS A 245 -4.09 -21.72 -22.06
CA LYS A 245 -4.48 -22.56 -20.91
C LYS A 245 -5.99 -22.41 -20.67
N LYS A 246 -6.77 -23.42 -21.09
CA LYS A 246 -8.17 -23.61 -20.70
C LYS A 246 -8.25 -23.74 -19.19
N ARG A 247 -8.89 -22.79 -18.52
CA ARG A 247 -9.22 -22.87 -17.08
C ARG A 247 -10.56 -23.58 -16.96
N MET A 248 -10.54 -24.86 -16.57
CA MET A 248 -11.76 -25.60 -16.20
C MET A 248 -12.34 -24.98 -14.93
N ILE A 249 -13.50 -24.35 -15.06
CA ILE A 249 -14.36 -23.98 -13.92
C ILE A 249 -15.11 -25.25 -13.52
N ARG A 250 -14.68 -25.90 -12.43
CA ARG A 250 -15.55 -26.84 -11.70
C ARG A 250 -16.41 -26.03 -10.73
N LYS A 251 -17.66 -25.79 -11.14
CA LYS A 251 -18.79 -25.54 -10.24
C LYS A 251 -19.10 -26.84 -9.49
N LYS A 252 -19.37 -26.72 -8.18
CA LYS A 252 -20.21 -27.54 -7.27
C LYS A 252 -19.62 -27.39 -5.87
N SER A 253 -20.35 -27.08 -4.81
CA SER A 253 -21.80 -27.05 -4.59
C SER A 253 -22.09 -26.26 -3.31
N ALA A 254 -23.13 -25.44 -3.35
CA ALA A 254 -23.81 -24.94 -2.17
C ALA A 254 -24.36 -26.14 -1.38
N GLY A 255 -24.03 -26.22 -0.10
CA GLY A 255 -24.44 -27.28 0.79
C GLY A 255 -25.01 -26.72 2.08
N VAL A 256 -26.31 -26.40 2.02
CA VAL A 256 -27.31 -26.65 3.06
C VAL A 256 -27.09 -26.00 4.44
N PHE A 257 -27.85 -24.92 4.66
CA PHE A 257 -28.40 -24.52 5.95
C PHE A 257 -28.91 -25.73 6.75
N ASN A 258 -28.49 -25.88 8.01
CA ASN A 258 -29.33 -26.56 8.99
C ASN A 258 -29.43 -25.74 10.26
N ASN A 259 -30.59 -25.09 10.35
CA ASN A 259 -31.12 -24.36 11.48
C ASN A 259 -31.73 -25.41 12.43
N LYS A 260 -31.22 -25.54 13.66
CA LYS A 260 -31.96 -26.19 14.75
C LYS A 260 -31.87 -25.36 16.02
N ASN A 261 -32.79 -24.41 16.10
CA ASN A 261 -33.40 -24.02 17.37
C ASN A 261 -34.02 -25.27 18.02
N LYS A 262 -33.67 -25.53 19.28
CA LYS A 262 -34.57 -26.21 20.22
C LYS A 262 -34.54 -25.49 21.56
N LYS A 263 -35.59 -24.71 21.78
CA LYS A 263 -36.05 -24.24 23.09
C LYS A 263 -36.45 -25.42 23.97
N MET A 264 -36.22 -25.25 25.27
CA MET A 264 -37.12 -25.50 26.41
C MET A 264 -36.48 -26.34 27.51
N GLY A 265 -36.58 -25.82 28.74
CA GLY A 265 -36.29 -26.58 29.95
C GLY A 265 -36.19 -25.75 31.23
N SER A 266 -37.07 -24.77 31.44
CA SER A 266 -37.27 -24.16 32.76
C SER A 266 -38.03 -25.12 33.67
N SER A 267 -37.48 -25.49 34.82
CA SER A 267 -38.17 -25.98 36.04
C SER A 267 -37.12 -26.02 37.17
N LYS A 268 -37.07 -25.08 38.13
CA LYS A 268 -37.95 -24.84 39.30
C LYS A 268 -37.58 -25.71 40.52
N LYS A 269 -37.18 -24.99 41.60
CA LYS A 269 -37.27 -25.30 43.04
C LYS A 269 -36.55 -26.56 43.58
N ARG A 270 -35.55 -26.33 44.42
CA ARG A 270 -35.65 -26.47 45.88
C ARG A 270 -34.65 -25.56 46.57
#